data_AF-X1TEE6-F1
#
_entry.id   AF-X1TEE6-F1
#
_cell.length_a   1.000
_cell.length_b   1.000
_cell.length_c   1.000
_cell.angle_alpha   90.00
_cell.angle_beta   90.00
_cell.angle_gamma   90.00
#
_symmetry.space_group_name_H-M   'P 1'
#
loop_
_entity.id
_entity.type
_entity.pdbx_description
1 polymer ?
#
loop_
_entity_poly.entity_id
_entity_poly.type
_entity_poly.pdbx_seq_one_letter_code
_entity_poly.pdbx_strand_id
1 'polypeptide(L)'
;WAIDHTLSKASADDYHIRIFPQEEIFKDGSEEVKSDRVKWDKTTLDYHYVGNKWGGKYLRAPDIYYTIMEKGKNKLTPLRCIAEIRPGCYSGVNDFFYLSRETIDQFGIENQFLMPIIRTSRDIDKLYIKPSKIEYRVFACHLAKKELKKKNLNGTLQYISWGERQVTRERQKVRKGICWPETETVKRRTPGWWAIPQKNLIPTHNFMLYVINDRFLCPYSEKMIVSDRCFHRIFPNSVEKAILLAALLNSTLAFFFISLLGRWNLG
;
A
#
# COMPACT_ATOMS: atom_id res chain seq x y z
N TRP A 1 -18.25 32.50 -21.01
CA TRP A 1 -19.50 32.43 -20.25
C TRP A 1 -19.29 31.44 -19.13
N ALA A 2 -18.77 31.93 -18.00
CA ALA A 2 -18.74 31.15 -16.77
C ALA A 2 -20.16 31.11 -16.21
N ILE A 3 -20.62 29.93 -15.80
CA ILE A 3 -21.93 29.80 -15.17
C ILE A 3 -21.75 30.26 -13.72
N ASP A 4 -21.90 31.57 -13.50
CA ASP A 4 -21.66 32.23 -12.19
C ASP A 4 -22.88 32.20 -11.26
N HIS A 5 -24.02 31.67 -11.74
CA HIS A 5 -25.25 31.57 -10.95
C HIS A 5 -25.83 30.17 -10.97
N THR A 6 -26.08 29.66 -9.78
CA THR A 6 -26.58 28.32 -9.55
C THR A 6 -27.90 28.38 -8.78
N LEU A 7 -29.00 28.00 -9.43
CA LEU A 7 -30.29 27.80 -8.75
C LEU A 7 -30.27 26.45 -8.02
N SER A 8 -30.89 26.42 -6.84
CA SER A 8 -30.81 25.42 -5.76
C SER A 8 -30.71 23.93 -6.15
N LYS A 9 -30.02 23.15 -5.29
CA LYS A 9 -30.05 21.68 -5.23
C LYS A 9 -31.47 21.13 -5.46
N ALA A 10 -31.62 20.17 -6.37
CA ALA A 10 -32.85 19.39 -6.55
C ALA A 10 -32.51 17.90 -6.34
N SER A 11 -33.21 17.25 -5.42
CA SER A 11 -33.06 15.83 -5.13
C SER A 11 -34.43 15.18 -5.07
N ALA A 12 -34.60 14.06 -5.77
CA ALA A 12 -35.77 13.17 -5.70
C ALA A 12 -35.28 11.75 -5.33
N ASP A 13 -36.21 10.81 -5.10
CA ASP A 13 -35.85 9.41 -4.78
C ASP A 13 -35.14 8.71 -5.96
N ASP A 14 -35.43 9.12 -7.19
CA ASP A 14 -34.90 8.49 -8.42
C ASP A 14 -33.63 9.16 -8.96
N TYR A 15 -33.32 10.40 -8.53
CA TYR A 15 -32.15 11.14 -9.01
C TYR A 15 -31.64 12.20 -8.04
N HIS A 16 -30.31 12.37 -8.05
CA HIS A 16 -29.62 13.45 -7.35
C HIS A 16 -28.98 14.41 -8.36
N ILE A 17 -29.43 15.66 -8.39
CA ILE A 17 -28.78 16.71 -9.17
C ILE A 17 -28.07 17.66 -8.20
N ARG A 18 -26.76 17.78 -8.37
CA ARG A 18 -25.94 18.77 -7.66
C ARG A 18 -25.36 19.74 -8.68
N ILE A 19 -25.62 21.01 -8.47
CA ILE A 19 -25.11 22.07 -9.32
C ILE A 19 -24.12 22.86 -8.46
N PHE A 20 -22.93 23.10 -9.00
CA PHE A 20 -21.85 23.85 -8.34
C PHE A 20 -21.30 24.89 -9.30
N PRO A 21 -20.87 26.06 -8.80
CA PRO A 21 -20.06 26.99 -9.59
C PRO A 21 -18.79 26.31 -10.10
N GLN A 22 -18.42 26.59 -11.35
CA GLN A 22 -17.21 26.04 -11.95
C GLN A 22 -15.96 26.38 -11.11
N GLU A 23 -15.91 27.57 -10.52
CA GLU A 23 -14.81 28.02 -9.67
C GLU A 23 -14.65 27.16 -8.41
N GLU A 24 -15.75 26.74 -7.78
CA GLU A 24 -15.73 25.92 -6.57
C GLU A 24 -15.16 24.53 -6.87
N ILE A 25 -15.61 23.93 -7.98
CA ILE A 25 -15.12 22.64 -8.46
C ILE A 25 -13.62 22.72 -8.81
N PHE A 26 -13.20 23.81 -9.46
CA PHE A 26 -11.81 24.05 -9.82
C PHE A 26 -10.92 24.16 -8.57
N LYS A 27 -11.33 24.97 -7.58
CA LYS A 27 -10.62 25.10 -6.30
C LYS A 27 -10.54 23.78 -5.54
N ASP A 28 -11.62 23.02 -5.45
CA ASP A 28 -11.64 21.71 -4.75
C ASP A 28 -10.68 20.69 -5.40
N GLY A 29 -10.40 20.79 -6.70
CA GLY A 29 -9.43 19.93 -7.38
C GLY A 29 -8.03 20.51 -7.57
N SER A 30 -7.75 21.66 -6.97
CA SER A 30 -6.47 22.35 -7.12
C SER A 30 -5.72 22.50 -5.79
N GLU A 31 -4.40 22.55 -5.87
CA GLU A 31 -3.54 22.96 -4.75
C GLU A 31 -3.13 24.42 -4.94
N GLU A 32 -3.09 25.19 -3.85
CA GLU A 32 -2.60 26.57 -3.88
C GLU A 32 -1.11 26.59 -4.21
N VAL A 33 -0.74 27.37 -5.24
CA VAL A 33 0.65 27.61 -5.61
C VAL A 33 1.06 28.94 -4.99
N LYS A 34 2.06 28.91 -4.10
CA LYS A 34 2.72 30.14 -3.66
C LYS A 34 3.55 30.69 -4.81
N SER A 35 2.98 31.64 -5.55
CA SER A 35 3.71 32.40 -6.56
C SER A 35 4.46 33.55 -5.90
N ASP A 36 5.80 33.52 -5.91
CA ASP A 36 6.66 34.66 -5.56
C ASP A 36 6.73 35.72 -6.67
N ARG A 37 5.96 35.57 -7.76
CA ARG A 37 5.98 36.51 -8.90
C ARG A 37 4.97 37.64 -8.70
N VAL A 38 5.47 38.86 -8.83
CA VAL A 38 4.68 40.10 -8.86
C VAL A 38 3.58 39.98 -9.93
N LYS A 39 2.32 40.11 -9.51
CA LYS A 39 1.12 39.98 -10.34
C LYS A 39 1.05 41.09 -11.40
N TRP A 40 1.48 40.82 -12.62
CA TRP A 40 1.23 41.71 -13.78
C TRP A 40 -0.04 41.31 -14.56
N ASP A 41 -0.57 40.10 -14.35
CA ASP A 41 -1.73 39.59 -15.06
C ASP A 41 -2.76 39.02 -14.08
N LYS A 42 -4.00 39.54 -14.13
CA LYS A 42 -5.12 39.12 -13.26
C LYS A 42 -5.68 37.74 -13.62
N THR A 43 -5.15 37.07 -14.65
CA THR A 43 -5.68 35.80 -15.16
C THR A 43 -4.90 34.55 -14.72
N THR A 44 -3.76 34.70 -14.06
CA THR A 44 -3.02 33.55 -13.49
C THR A 44 -3.63 33.17 -12.14
N LEU A 45 -4.52 32.18 -12.16
CA LEU A 45 -5.06 31.56 -10.94
C LEU A 45 -3.89 31.03 -10.08
N ASP A 46 -3.88 31.38 -8.80
CA ASP A 46 -2.92 30.95 -7.77
C ASP A 46 -3.04 29.44 -7.44
N TYR A 47 -3.54 28.62 -8.37
CA TYR A 47 -4.00 27.25 -8.14
C TYR A 47 -3.53 26.33 -9.27
N HIS A 48 -2.96 25.18 -8.90
CA HIS A 48 -2.57 24.11 -9.82
C HIS A 48 -3.54 22.94 -9.69
N TYR A 49 -4.26 22.63 -10.76
CA TYR A 49 -5.22 21.53 -10.77
C TYR A 49 -4.51 20.17 -10.74
N VAL A 50 -4.63 19.46 -9.61
CA VAL A 50 -4.03 18.12 -9.39
C VAL A 50 -5.04 16.98 -9.57
N GLY A 51 -6.30 17.33 -9.78
CA GLY A 51 -7.39 16.37 -9.95
C GLY A 51 -8.09 16.00 -8.65
N ASN A 52 -9.37 15.64 -8.75
CA ASN A 52 -10.16 15.20 -7.60
C ASN A 52 -11.11 14.05 -7.94
N LYS A 53 -11.68 13.43 -6.91
CA LYS A 53 -12.64 12.31 -6.99
C LYS A 53 -14.08 12.80 -7.17
N TRP A 54 -14.33 13.65 -8.16
CA TRP A 54 -15.67 14.23 -8.40
C TRP A 54 -16.76 13.17 -8.56
N GLY A 55 -16.50 12.07 -9.26
CA GLY A 55 -17.47 10.97 -9.39
C GLY A 55 -17.77 10.24 -8.06
N GLY A 56 -16.87 10.29 -7.08
CA GLY A 56 -17.17 9.85 -5.72
C GLY A 56 -17.93 10.91 -4.95
N LYS A 57 -17.35 12.11 -4.84
CA LYS A 57 -17.86 13.22 -4.03
C LYS A 57 -19.24 13.70 -4.48
N TYR A 58 -19.43 13.96 -5.78
CA TYR A 58 -20.58 14.70 -6.29
C TYR A 58 -21.64 13.82 -6.95
N LEU A 59 -21.25 12.68 -7.53
CA LEU A 59 -22.20 11.77 -8.19
C LEU A 59 -22.71 10.65 -7.28
N ARG A 60 -21.84 10.07 -6.45
CA ARG A 60 -22.16 8.87 -5.65
C ARG A 60 -22.34 9.14 -4.15
N ALA A 61 -21.87 10.28 -3.65
CA ALA A 61 -21.87 10.50 -2.21
C ALA A 61 -23.29 10.75 -1.68
N PRO A 62 -23.72 10.00 -0.66
CA PRO A 62 -24.98 10.27 0.02
C PRO A 62 -24.88 11.57 0.82
N ASP A 63 -26.01 12.17 1.20
CA ASP A 63 -26.01 13.46 1.92
C ASP A 63 -25.25 13.43 3.24
N ILE A 64 -25.21 12.28 3.93
CA ILE A 64 -24.42 12.10 5.15
C ILE A 64 -22.92 12.40 4.95
N TYR A 65 -22.37 12.19 3.74
CA TYR A 65 -20.99 12.59 3.43
C TYR A 65 -20.76 14.07 3.70
N TYR A 66 -21.68 14.92 3.25
CA TYR A 66 -21.57 16.37 3.37
C TYR A 66 -21.73 16.83 4.81
N THR A 67 -22.69 16.24 5.52
CA THR A 67 -22.84 16.47 6.97
C THR A 67 -21.58 16.09 7.75
N ILE A 68 -20.94 14.97 7.40
CA ILE A 68 -19.65 14.55 8.00
C ILE A 68 -18.55 15.58 7.68
N MET A 69 -18.43 15.99 6.41
CA MET A 69 -17.39 16.94 6.00
C MET A 69 -17.56 18.31 6.68
N GLU A 70 -18.80 18.79 6.82
CA GLU A 70 -19.11 20.06 7.47
C GLU A 70 -18.82 20.00 8.98
N LYS A 71 -19.42 19.04 9.70
CA LYS A 71 -19.24 18.90 11.16
C LYS A 71 -17.84 18.42 11.57
N GLY A 72 -17.15 17.75 10.65
CA GLY A 72 -15.81 17.17 10.83
C GLY A 72 -14.67 18.04 10.33
N LYS A 73 -14.92 19.23 9.77
CA LYS A 73 -13.93 20.09 9.10
C LYS A 73 -12.60 20.27 9.86
N ASN A 74 -12.66 20.44 11.17
CA ASN A 74 -11.48 20.66 12.03
C ASN A 74 -11.07 19.41 12.83
N LYS A 75 -11.66 18.25 12.52
CA LYS A 75 -11.48 16.97 13.23
C LYS A 75 -10.96 15.85 12.33
N LEU A 76 -11.04 16.02 11.02
CA LEU A 76 -10.57 15.07 10.02
C LEU A 76 -9.25 15.52 9.44
N THR A 77 -8.34 14.56 9.22
CA THR A 77 -7.07 14.82 8.55
C THR A 77 -6.77 13.69 7.55
N PRO A 78 -6.16 13.99 6.39
CA PRO A 78 -5.71 12.95 5.47
C PRO A 78 -4.69 12.01 6.14
N LEU A 79 -4.78 10.71 5.86
CA LEU A 79 -3.84 9.72 6.42
C LEU A 79 -2.37 10.07 6.13
N ARG A 80 -2.08 10.62 4.94
CA ARG A 80 -0.74 11.07 4.53
C ARG A 80 -0.12 12.14 5.43
N CYS A 81 -0.93 12.89 6.17
CA CYS A 81 -0.46 13.94 7.08
C CYS A 81 0.09 13.36 8.40
N ILE A 82 -0.32 12.13 8.75
CA ILE A 82 0.02 11.49 10.02
C ILE A 82 0.78 10.17 9.85
N ALA A 83 0.95 9.71 8.61
CA ALA A 83 1.66 8.48 8.29
C ALA A 83 2.20 8.51 6.86
N GLU A 84 3.30 7.80 6.62
CA GLU A 84 3.75 7.44 5.29
C GLU A 84 3.09 6.13 4.86
N ILE A 85 2.55 6.07 3.64
CA ILE A 85 1.95 4.85 3.08
C ILE A 85 2.89 4.31 2.01
N ARG A 86 3.30 3.04 2.16
CA ARG A 86 4.08 2.33 1.15
C ARG A 86 3.33 1.09 0.68
N PRO A 87 3.53 0.64 -0.56
CA PRO A 87 3.07 -0.68 -0.96
C PRO A 87 3.76 -1.77 -0.12
N GLY A 88 3.13 -2.94 -0.07
CA GLY A 88 3.76 -4.17 0.41
C GLY A 88 4.99 -4.57 -0.41
N CYS A 89 5.67 -5.61 0.04
CA CYS A 89 6.92 -6.08 -0.53
C CYS A 89 6.74 -6.57 -1.98
N TYR A 90 7.60 -6.05 -2.87
CA TYR A 90 7.80 -6.60 -4.21
C TYR A 90 8.98 -7.56 -4.22
N SER A 91 8.70 -8.85 -4.03
CA SER A 91 9.75 -9.87 -4.04
C SER A 91 10.25 -10.19 -5.45
N GLY A 92 9.40 -10.09 -6.47
CA GLY A 92 9.69 -10.46 -7.87
C GLY A 92 9.51 -11.96 -8.15
N VAL A 93 10.06 -12.82 -7.29
CA VAL A 93 9.96 -14.28 -7.38
C VAL A 93 9.48 -14.84 -6.04
N ASN A 94 8.16 -14.77 -5.79
CA ASN A 94 7.57 -15.18 -4.51
C ASN A 94 7.98 -16.60 -4.09
N ASP A 95 8.13 -17.52 -5.05
CA ASP A 95 8.45 -18.92 -4.81
C ASP A 95 9.88 -19.11 -4.25
N PHE A 96 10.79 -18.16 -4.48
CA PHE A 96 12.12 -18.12 -3.86
C PHE A 96 12.14 -17.32 -2.56
N PHE A 97 11.36 -16.24 -2.49
CA PHE A 97 11.48 -15.31 -1.37
C PHE A 97 10.61 -15.66 -0.17
N TYR A 98 9.52 -16.40 -0.34
CA TYR A 98 8.59 -16.73 0.74
C TYR A 98 8.76 -18.18 1.14
N LEU A 99 9.41 -18.38 2.28
CA LEU A 99 9.84 -19.67 2.78
C LEU A 99 8.85 -20.21 3.81
N SER A 100 8.50 -21.48 3.65
CA SER A 100 7.84 -22.25 4.71
C SER A 100 8.88 -22.80 5.70
N ARG A 101 8.41 -23.31 6.84
CA ARG A 101 9.30 -23.91 7.85
C ARG A 101 10.05 -25.11 7.29
N GLU A 102 9.39 -25.94 6.48
CA GLU A 102 9.97 -27.12 5.85
C GLU A 102 11.14 -26.74 4.93
N THR A 103 11.01 -25.64 4.18
CA THR A 103 12.09 -25.16 3.31
C THR A 103 13.27 -24.63 4.13
N ILE A 104 12.99 -23.89 5.21
CA ILE A 104 14.02 -23.36 6.11
C ILE A 104 14.83 -24.51 6.72
N ASP A 105 14.13 -25.53 7.23
CA ASP A 105 14.75 -26.69 7.89
C ASP A 105 15.52 -27.56 6.89
N GLN A 106 14.96 -27.80 5.69
CA GLN A 106 15.61 -28.58 4.64
C GLN A 106 16.98 -28.02 4.24
N PHE A 107 17.08 -26.69 4.11
CA PHE A 107 18.31 -26.02 3.69
C PHE A 107 19.16 -25.52 4.87
N GLY A 108 18.67 -25.61 6.10
CA GLY A 108 19.35 -25.07 7.29
C GLY A 108 19.60 -23.55 7.18
N ILE A 109 18.63 -22.80 6.66
CA ILE A 109 18.80 -21.36 6.40
C ILE A 109 18.94 -20.60 7.72
N GLU A 110 19.96 -19.74 7.79
CA GLU A 110 20.30 -19.03 9.02
C GLU A 110 19.24 -17.97 9.38
N ASN A 111 18.79 -18.02 10.64
CA ASN A 111 17.69 -17.18 11.16
C ASN A 111 17.87 -15.67 10.95
N GLN A 112 19.10 -15.17 10.87
CA GLN A 112 19.39 -13.75 10.61
C GLN A 112 18.92 -13.27 9.23
N PHE A 113 18.68 -14.17 8.28
CA PHE A 113 18.17 -13.86 6.95
C PHE A 113 16.66 -14.11 6.80
N LEU A 114 15.97 -14.38 7.91
CA LEU A 114 14.56 -14.74 7.92
C LEU A 114 13.75 -13.68 8.66
N MET A 115 12.79 -13.06 7.98
CA MET A 115 11.87 -12.10 8.60
C MET A 115 10.42 -12.59 8.50
N PRO A 116 9.57 -12.46 9.54
CA PRO A 116 8.15 -12.77 9.45
C PRO A 116 7.45 -11.95 8.36
N ILE A 117 6.64 -12.61 7.52
CA ILE A 117 5.89 -11.95 6.44
C ILE A 117 4.43 -12.39 6.40
N ILE A 118 3.52 -11.42 6.29
CA ILE A 118 2.14 -11.67 5.89
C ILE A 118 2.13 -11.92 4.38
N ARG A 119 1.91 -13.15 3.94
CA ARG A 119 1.95 -13.51 2.52
C ARG A 119 0.63 -13.20 1.83
N THR A 120 -0.47 -13.52 2.49
CA THR A 120 -1.82 -13.30 1.96
C THR A 120 -2.75 -12.72 3.02
N SER A 121 -3.85 -12.11 2.58
CA SER A 121 -4.89 -11.65 3.50
C SER A 121 -5.66 -12.78 4.18
N ARG A 122 -5.56 -14.02 3.66
CA ARG A 122 -6.13 -15.21 4.29
C ARG A 122 -5.33 -15.66 5.49
N ASP A 123 -4.06 -15.25 5.59
CA ASP A 123 -3.22 -15.53 6.76
C ASP A 123 -3.68 -14.73 7.99
N ILE A 124 -4.60 -13.77 7.80
CA ILE A 124 -5.07 -12.85 8.84
C ILE A 124 -6.50 -13.19 9.26
N ASP A 125 -6.62 -13.94 10.35
CA ASP A 125 -7.93 -14.26 10.95
C ASP A 125 -8.42 -13.16 11.89
N LYS A 126 -7.50 -12.38 12.47
CA LYS A 126 -7.79 -11.37 13.49
C LYS A 126 -7.12 -10.04 13.16
N LEU A 127 -7.76 -8.94 13.57
CA LEU A 127 -7.18 -7.60 13.43
C LEU A 127 -5.88 -7.44 14.23
N TYR A 128 -5.74 -8.16 15.34
CA TYR A 128 -4.51 -8.19 16.14
C TYR A 128 -3.65 -9.40 15.74
N ILE A 129 -2.49 -9.13 15.13
CA ILE A 129 -1.54 -10.12 14.63
C ILE A 129 -0.46 -10.35 15.68
N LYS A 130 -0.28 -11.61 16.06
CA LYS A 130 0.90 -12.07 16.80
C LYS A 130 1.90 -12.65 15.81
N PRO A 131 3.11 -12.08 15.63
CA PRO A 131 4.11 -12.57 14.69
C PRO A 131 4.51 -14.04 14.86
N SER A 132 4.34 -14.60 16.06
CA SER A 132 4.58 -16.02 16.34
C SER A 132 3.63 -16.96 15.59
N LYS A 133 2.46 -16.47 15.18
CA LYS A 133 1.47 -17.22 14.38
C LYS A 133 1.71 -17.12 12.87
N ILE A 134 2.62 -16.24 12.43
CA ILE A 134 2.96 -16.10 11.03
C ILE A 134 3.91 -17.23 10.65
N GLU A 135 3.43 -18.11 9.77
CA GLU A 135 4.16 -19.31 9.33
C GLU A 135 5.28 -18.99 8.35
N TYR A 136 5.02 -18.08 7.40
CA TYR A 136 5.97 -17.74 6.36
C TYR A 136 7.06 -16.79 6.85
N ARG A 137 8.25 -16.97 6.27
CA ARG A 137 9.37 -16.03 6.39
C ARG A 137 9.75 -15.50 5.01
N VAL A 138 10.11 -14.22 4.93
CA VAL A 138 10.77 -13.68 3.76
C VAL A 138 12.28 -13.89 3.89
N PHE A 139 12.90 -14.35 2.81
CA PHE A 139 14.35 -14.44 2.69
C PHE A 139 14.94 -13.04 2.42
N ALA A 140 15.74 -12.56 3.36
CA ALA A 140 16.27 -11.19 3.43
C ALA A 140 17.81 -11.17 3.49
N CYS A 141 18.46 -11.82 2.52
CA CYS A 141 19.92 -11.83 2.42
C CYS A 141 20.44 -10.74 1.47
N HIS A 142 21.32 -9.88 1.98
CA HIS A 142 22.02 -8.83 1.23
C HIS A 142 23.53 -9.02 1.20
N LEU A 143 24.03 -10.20 1.55
CA LEU A 143 25.44 -10.53 1.45
C LEU A 143 25.78 -11.11 0.08
N ALA A 144 26.98 -10.80 -0.41
CA ALA A 144 27.50 -11.45 -1.60
C ALA A 144 27.85 -12.93 -1.29
N LYS A 145 27.76 -13.82 -2.28
CA LYS A 145 28.12 -15.23 -2.12
C LYS A 145 29.53 -15.45 -1.56
N LYS A 146 30.49 -14.59 -1.92
CA LYS A 146 31.86 -14.63 -1.39
C LYS A 146 31.88 -14.41 0.12
N GLU A 147 31.06 -13.50 0.62
CA GLU A 147 30.95 -13.20 2.06
C GLU A 147 30.23 -14.32 2.81
N LEU A 148 29.17 -14.90 2.21
CA LEU A 148 28.48 -16.07 2.78
C LEU A 148 29.45 -17.24 2.99
N LYS A 149 30.31 -17.52 1.99
CA LYS A 149 31.38 -18.53 2.10
C LYS A 149 32.36 -18.18 3.23
N LYS A 150 32.85 -16.93 3.28
CA LYS A 150 33.80 -16.49 4.32
C LYS A 150 33.24 -16.63 5.73
N LYS A 151 31.93 -16.42 5.90
CA LYS A 151 31.23 -16.51 7.19
C LYS A 151 30.68 -17.91 7.49
N ASN A 152 30.97 -18.92 6.67
CA ASN A 152 30.46 -20.30 6.79
C ASN A 152 28.92 -20.39 6.86
N LEU A 153 28.21 -19.49 6.17
CA LEU A 153 26.75 -19.44 6.10
C LEU A 153 26.25 -20.37 4.98
N ASN A 154 26.46 -21.67 5.20
CA ASN A 154 26.30 -22.71 4.19
C ASN A 154 24.85 -22.94 3.79
N GLY A 155 23.90 -22.79 4.71
CA GLY A 155 22.49 -23.06 4.42
C GLY A 155 21.91 -22.05 3.44
N THR A 156 22.14 -20.75 3.71
CA THR A 156 21.82 -19.66 2.79
C THR A 156 22.51 -19.82 1.44
N LEU A 157 23.79 -20.21 1.43
CA LEU A 157 24.53 -20.41 0.18
C LEU A 157 23.95 -21.55 -0.67
N GLN A 158 23.65 -22.68 -0.04
CA GLN A 158 23.01 -23.84 -0.71
C GLN A 158 21.63 -23.47 -1.23
N TYR A 159 20.84 -22.72 -0.45
CA TYR A 159 19.52 -22.25 -0.86
C TYR A 159 19.58 -21.36 -2.12
N ILE A 160 20.51 -20.40 -2.16
CA ILE A 160 20.71 -19.55 -3.34
C ILE A 160 21.12 -20.41 -4.55
N SER A 161 22.06 -21.34 -4.38
CA SER A 161 22.48 -22.25 -5.46
C SER A 161 21.39 -23.21 -5.94
N TRP A 162 20.46 -23.59 -5.07
CA TRP A 162 19.24 -24.29 -5.48
C TRP A 162 18.33 -23.39 -6.31
N GLY A 163 18.09 -22.15 -5.86
CA GLY A 163 17.26 -21.16 -6.55
C GLY A 163 17.76 -20.81 -7.96
N GLU A 164 19.07 -20.80 -8.17
CA GLU A 164 19.67 -20.54 -9.49
C GLU A 164 19.36 -21.59 -10.54
N ARG A 165 18.99 -22.80 -10.11
CA ARG A 165 18.61 -23.92 -10.99
C ARG A 165 17.10 -23.98 -11.25
N GLN A 166 16.32 -23.12 -10.59
CA GLN A 166 14.86 -23.11 -10.73
C GLN A 166 14.40 -22.20 -11.87
N VAL A 167 13.21 -22.50 -12.39
CA VAL A 167 12.59 -21.77 -13.50
C VAL A 167 11.19 -21.26 -13.15
N THR A 168 10.75 -20.22 -13.84
CA THR A 168 9.41 -19.65 -13.69
C THR A 168 8.33 -20.65 -14.13
N ARG A 169 7.24 -20.70 -13.36
CA ARG A 169 5.99 -21.34 -13.77
C ARG A 169 5.23 -20.42 -14.72
N GLU A 170 4.36 -21.00 -15.53
CA GLU A 170 3.47 -20.21 -16.39
C GLU A 170 2.49 -19.39 -15.54
N ARG A 171 2.46 -18.07 -15.76
CA ARG A 171 1.51 -17.14 -15.14
C ARG A 171 1.08 -16.11 -16.19
N GLN A 172 -0.02 -15.40 -15.94
CA GLN A 172 -0.60 -14.40 -16.86
C GLN A 172 0.41 -13.44 -17.52
N LYS A 173 1.47 -13.03 -16.81
CA LYS A 173 2.47 -12.07 -17.30
C LYS A 173 3.91 -12.61 -17.34
N VAL A 174 4.10 -13.91 -17.12
CA VAL A 174 5.44 -14.52 -17.03
C VAL A 174 5.47 -15.78 -17.87
N ARG A 175 6.36 -15.80 -18.87
CA ARG A 175 6.62 -16.99 -19.69
C ARG A 175 7.21 -18.09 -18.81
N LYS A 176 6.77 -19.32 -19.03
CA LYS A 176 7.31 -20.52 -18.37
C LYS A 176 8.77 -20.76 -18.79
N GLY A 177 9.60 -21.26 -17.88
CA GLY A 177 10.94 -21.75 -18.20
C GLY A 177 12.06 -20.72 -18.12
N ILE A 178 11.81 -19.49 -17.67
CA ILE A 178 12.87 -18.51 -17.45
C ILE A 178 13.56 -18.85 -16.13
N CYS A 179 14.89 -19.00 -16.13
CA CYS A 179 15.65 -19.17 -14.89
C CYS A 179 15.36 -18.00 -13.94
N TRP A 180 15.13 -18.28 -12.65
CA TRP A 180 14.81 -17.22 -11.68
C TRP A 180 15.82 -16.05 -11.68
N PRO A 181 17.14 -16.27 -11.74
CA PRO A 181 18.12 -15.19 -11.83
C PRO A 181 17.91 -14.23 -13.01
N GLU A 182 17.39 -14.74 -14.12
CA GLU A 182 17.21 -13.99 -15.39
C GLU A 182 15.85 -13.27 -15.47
N THR A 183 15.00 -13.41 -14.45
CA THR A 183 13.70 -12.74 -14.42
C THR A 183 13.91 -11.21 -14.32
N GLU A 184 13.24 -10.42 -15.16
CA GLU A 184 13.45 -8.96 -15.27
C GLU A 184 13.35 -8.23 -13.92
N THR A 185 12.47 -8.70 -13.03
CA THR A 185 12.23 -8.10 -11.72
C THR A 185 13.36 -8.31 -10.71
N VAL A 186 14.29 -9.23 -10.98
CA VAL A 186 15.37 -9.61 -10.06
C VAL A 186 16.77 -9.54 -10.69
N LYS A 187 16.91 -9.70 -12.00
CA LYS A 187 18.22 -9.85 -12.66
C LYS A 187 19.21 -8.70 -12.45
N ARG A 188 18.70 -7.49 -12.17
CA ARG A 188 19.51 -6.28 -11.94
C ARG A 188 19.75 -5.95 -10.46
N ARG A 189 19.42 -6.86 -9.55
CA ARG A 189 19.58 -6.63 -8.10
C ARG A 189 21.03 -6.80 -7.66
N THR A 190 21.37 -6.09 -6.59
CA THR A 190 22.69 -6.08 -5.97
C THR A 190 22.54 -6.48 -4.49
N PRO A 191 23.42 -7.33 -3.93
CA PRO A 191 24.61 -7.96 -4.54
C PRO A 191 24.32 -9.10 -5.53
N GLY A 192 23.06 -9.50 -5.69
CA GLY A 192 22.65 -10.47 -6.68
C GLY A 192 21.12 -10.57 -6.77
N TRP A 193 20.63 -11.41 -7.67
CA TRP A 193 19.20 -11.58 -7.93
C TRP A 193 18.39 -11.98 -6.68
N TRP A 194 19.03 -12.67 -5.73
CA TRP A 194 18.46 -13.11 -4.45
C TRP A 194 18.32 -11.99 -3.41
N ALA A 195 18.72 -10.75 -3.69
CA ALA A 195 18.69 -9.66 -2.71
C ALA A 195 17.46 -8.75 -2.91
N ILE A 196 16.40 -8.92 -2.11
CA ILE A 196 15.22 -8.03 -2.16
C ILE A 196 15.65 -6.59 -1.82
N PRO A 197 15.19 -5.55 -2.55
CA PRO A 197 15.48 -4.17 -2.19
C PRO A 197 15.09 -3.86 -0.73
N GLN A 198 16.01 -3.26 0.03
CA GLN A 198 15.83 -3.05 1.48
C GLN A 198 14.57 -2.24 1.81
N LYS A 199 14.17 -1.29 0.95
CA LYS A 199 12.91 -0.53 1.08
C LYS A 199 11.64 -1.41 1.11
N ASN A 200 11.68 -2.58 0.48
CA ASN A 200 10.57 -3.54 0.47
C ASN A 200 10.50 -4.35 1.77
N LEU A 201 11.59 -4.40 2.54
CA LEU A 201 11.74 -5.19 3.76
C LEU A 201 11.57 -4.38 5.04
N ILE A 202 11.27 -3.08 4.95
CA ILE A 202 11.06 -2.23 6.14
C ILE A 202 9.78 -2.68 6.86
N PRO A 203 9.86 -3.20 8.09
CA PRO A 203 8.69 -3.72 8.77
C PRO A 203 7.84 -2.59 9.37
N THR A 204 6.55 -2.84 9.60
CA THR A 204 5.65 -1.91 10.30
C THR A 204 4.64 -2.68 11.15
N HIS A 205 3.92 -1.94 12.00
CA HIS A 205 2.80 -2.46 12.78
C HIS A 205 1.48 -2.43 12.00
N ASN A 206 1.26 -1.44 11.13
CA ASN A 206 -0.04 -1.15 10.53
C ASN A 206 -0.12 -1.55 9.06
N PHE A 207 -1.21 -2.22 8.70
CA PHE A 207 -1.48 -2.64 7.34
C PHE A 207 -2.90 -2.24 6.94
N MET A 208 -3.11 -2.01 5.65
CA MET A 208 -4.44 -1.81 5.05
C MET A 208 -4.53 -2.68 3.80
N LEU A 209 -5.62 -3.42 3.67
CA LEU A 209 -5.80 -4.35 2.56
C LEU A 209 -5.76 -3.62 1.20
N TYR A 210 -5.00 -4.15 0.25
CA TYR A 210 -4.89 -3.54 -1.09
C TYR A 210 -6.15 -3.76 -1.94
N VAL A 211 -6.72 -4.97 -1.89
CA VAL A 211 -7.93 -5.35 -2.63
C VAL A 211 -8.96 -5.87 -1.66
N ILE A 212 -10.15 -5.26 -1.69
CA ILE A 212 -11.25 -5.58 -0.79
C ILE A 212 -12.32 -6.30 -1.62
N ASN A 213 -12.78 -7.45 -1.12
CA ASN A 213 -14.00 -8.11 -1.59
C ASN A 213 -15.04 -8.01 -0.48
N ASP A 214 -15.37 -9.12 0.19
CA ASP A 214 -16.40 -9.14 1.24
C ASP A 214 -15.90 -8.61 2.59
N ARG A 215 -14.58 -8.65 2.81
CA ARG A 215 -13.96 -8.30 4.10
C ARG A 215 -12.97 -7.17 3.96
N PHE A 216 -13.23 -6.07 4.67
CA PHE A 216 -12.27 -4.99 4.89
C PHE A 216 -11.58 -5.18 6.24
N LEU A 217 -10.26 -4.96 6.27
CA LEU A 217 -9.46 -5.01 7.48
C LEU A 217 -8.22 -4.14 7.39
N CYS A 218 -7.88 -3.51 8.50
CA CYS A 218 -6.63 -2.79 8.71
C CYS A 218 -5.90 -3.36 9.93
N PRO A 219 -5.19 -4.49 9.81
CA PRO A 219 -4.69 -5.20 10.97
C PRO A 219 -3.48 -4.49 11.57
N TYR A 220 -3.28 -4.74 12.87
CA TYR A 220 -2.17 -4.29 13.68
C TYR A 220 -1.35 -5.50 14.12
N SER A 221 -0.03 -5.45 13.94
CA SER A 221 0.89 -6.46 14.45
C SER A 221 1.59 -5.99 15.71
N GLU A 222 1.64 -6.85 16.73
CA GLU A 222 2.30 -6.57 18.02
C GLU A 222 3.78 -6.20 17.86
N LYS A 223 4.49 -6.90 16.97
CA LYS A 223 5.85 -6.54 16.55
C LYS A 223 5.84 -6.13 15.09
N MET A 224 6.76 -5.26 14.71
CA MET A 224 6.88 -4.85 13.31
C MET A 224 7.19 -6.07 12.43
N ILE A 225 6.40 -6.26 11.38
CA ILE A 225 6.59 -7.31 10.38
C ILE A 225 6.45 -6.75 8.98
N VAL A 226 6.86 -7.51 7.97
CA VAL A 226 6.65 -7.16 6.57
C VAL A 226 5.37 -7.80 6.04
N SER A 227 4.87 -7.28 4.92
CA SER A 227 3.74 -7.86 4.20
C SER A 227 4.08 -7.97 2.72
N ASP A 228 3.47 -8.93 2.04
CA ASP A 228 3.37 -8.94 0.58
C ASP A 228 2.52 -7.75 0.08
N ARG A 229 2.47 -7.55 -1.25
CA ARG A 229 1.66 -6.55 -1.94
C ARG A 229 0.15 -6.66 -1.65
N CYS A 230 -0.32 -7.76 -1.06
CA CYS A 230 -1.72 -7.85 -0.59
C CYS A 230 -2.11 -6.76 0.42
N PHE A 231 -1.13 -6.04 1.01
CA PHE A 231 -1.35 -4.90 1.88
C PHE A 231 -0.59 -3.65 1.43
N HIS A 232 -1.18 -2.48 1.69
CA HIS A 232 -0.45 -1.25 1.94
C HIS A 232 0.11 -1.28 3.38
N ARG A 233 1.38 -0.93 3.53
CA ARG A 233 2.07 -0.75 4.81
C ARG A 233 1.96 0.70 5.21
N ILE A 234 1.55 0.95 6.44
CA ILE A 234 1.33 2.30 6.99
C ILE A 234 2.38 2.53 8.07
N PHE A 235 3.12 3.63 7.95
CA PHE A 235 4.20 4.03 8.85
C PHE A 235 3.76 5.30 9.58
N PRO A 236 3.12 5.20 10.75
CA PRO A 236 2.68 6.38 11.49
C PRO A 236 3.88 7.23 11.93
N ASN A 237 3.72 8.55 11.88
CA ASN A 237 4.73 9.51 12.35
C ASN A 237 5.03 9.33 13.85
N SER A 238 4.06 8.80 14.61
CA SER A 238 4.20 8.43 16.02
C SER A 238 3.87 6.94 16.18
N VAL A 239 4.92 6.13 16.39
CA VAL A 239 4.81 4.67 16.51
C VAL A 239 3.95 4.26 17.72
N GLU A 240 3.97 5.02 18.81
CA GLU A 240 3.14 4.79 20.00
C GLU A 240 1.64 4.83 19.69
N LYS A 241 1.24 5.62 18.68
CA LYS A 241 -0.16 5.72 18.23
C LYS A 241 -0.55 4.68 17.18
N ALA A 242 0.33 3.74 16.83
CA ALA A 242 0.08 2.73 15.81
C ALA A 242 -1.20 1.91 16.08
N ILE A 243 -1.42 1.48 17.32
CA ILE A 243 -2.61 0.69 17.67
C ILE A 243 -3.90 1.53 17.58
N LEU A 244 -3.85 2.78 18.03
CA LEU A 244 -4.97 3.72 17.91
C LEU A 244 -5.29 4.00 16.43
N LEU A 245 -4.25 4.18 15.60
CA LEU A 245 -4.41 4.36 14.17
C LEU A 245 -5.09 3.15 13.54
N ALA A 246 -4.68 1.92 13.87
CA ALA A 246 -5.37 0.72 13.40
C ALA A 246 -6.84 0.70 13.83
N ALA A 247 -7.15 1.04 15.09
CA ALA A 247 -8.52 1.09 15.58
C ALA A 247 -9.38 2.09 14.77
N LEU A 248 -8.84 3.30 14.50
CA LEU A 248 -9.51 4.31 13.68
C LEU A 248 -9.71 3.85 12.24
N LEU A 249 -8.72 3.18 11.64
CA LEU A 249 -8.80 2.66 10.28
C LEU A 249 -9.80 1.52 10.12
N ASN A 250 -10.14 0.80 11.20
CA ASN A 250 -11.22 -0.20 11.20
C ASN A 250 -12.59 0.38 11.61
N SER A 251 -12.71 1.71 11.76
CA SER A 251 -14.01 2.34 12.01
C SER A 251 -14.89 2.32 10.77
N THR A 252 -16.21 2.35 10.98
CA THR A 252 -17.20 2.50 9.92
C THR A 252 -17.00 3.78 9.12
N LEU A 253 -16.49 4.84 9.76
CA LEU A 253 -16.17 6.11 9.09
C LEU A 253 -15.02 5.94 8.09
N ALA A 254 -13.94 5.25 8.48
CA ALA A 254 -12.81 4.98 7.58
C ALA A 254 -13.26 4.11 6.39
N PHE A 255 -14.04 3.06 6.67
CA PHE A 255 -14.59 2.21 5.61
C PHE A 255 -15.51 2.99 4.67
N PHE A 256 -16.38 3.85 5.19
CA PHE A 256 -17.25 4.72 4.38
C PHE A 256 -16.45 5.56 3.38
N PHE A 257 -15.37 6.22 3.82
CA PHE A 257 -14.51 6.98 2.91
C PHE A 257 -13.83 6.10 1.86
N ILE A 258 -13.42 4.88 2.22
CA ILE A 258 -12.79 3.94 1.28
C ILE A 258 -13.79 3.47 0.22
N SER A 259 -15.01 3.10 0.61
CA SER A 259 -16.05 2.68 -0.35
C SER A 259 -16.46 3.81 -1.30
N LEU A 260 -16.49 5.04 -0.80
CA LEU A 260 -16.88 6.20 -1.58
C LEU A 260 -15.77 6.69 -2.52
N LEU A 261 -14.55 6.89 -1.99
CA LEU A 261 -13.43 7.53 -2.69
C LEU A 261 -12.48 6.53 -3.36
N GLY A 262 -12.55 5.25 -2.97
CA GLY A 262 -11.78 4.16 -3.53
C GLY A 262 -12.19 3.81 -4.96
N ARG A 263 -11.35 3.01 -5.62
CA ARG A 263 -11.67 2.42 -6.92
C ARG A 263 -12.39 1.09 -6.70
N TRP A 264 -13.44 0.85 -7.47
CA TRP A 264 -14.22 -0.39 -7.39
C TRP A 264 -13.57 -1.56 -8.14
N ASN A 265 -12.75 -1.26 -9.16
CA ASN A 265 -12.05 -2.25 -9.97
C ASN A 265 -10.53 -2.06 -9.88
N LEU A 266 -9.78 -3.12 -10.18
CA LEU A 266 -8.30 -3.13 -10.19
C LEU A 266 -7.69 -2.38 -11.39
N GLY A 267 -8.52 -1.88 -12.30
CA GLY A 267 -8.14 -1.36 -13.61
C GLY A 267 -8.99 -2.00 -14.68
#